data_AF-A0A7W9EYC6-F1
#
_entry.id   AF-A0A7W9EYC6-F1
#
_cell.length_a   1.000
_cell.length_b   1.000
_cell.length_c   1.000
_cell.angle_alpha   90.00
_cell.angle_beta   90.00
_cell.angle_gamma   90.00
#
_symmetry.space_group_name_H-M   'P 1'
#
loop_
_entity.id
_entity.type
_entity.pdbx_description
1 polymer ?
#
loop_
_entity_poly.entity_id
_entity_poly.type
_entity_poly.pdbx_seq_one_letter_code
_entity_poly.pdbx_strand_id
1 'polypeptide(L)' 'MVLPDGPNQRWSLDFVSDALTDGRRFRILAVVDDFSRENLVLVADTSLSGHRVARELDKVTAERGMPKTIVSDNVLCAE' A
#
# COMPACT_ATOMS: atom_id res chain seq x y z
N MET A 1 -11.46 17.81 -0.15
CA MET A 1 -11.26 16.38 -0.43
C MET A 1 -12.48 15.64 0.09
N VAL A 2 -13.17 14.84 -0.72
CA VAL A 2 -14.34 14.08 -0.26
C VAL A 2 -13.84 12.90 0.59
N LEU A 3 -14.34 12.78 1.81
CA LEU A 3 -14.08 11.64 2.69
C LEU A 3 -14.93 10.45 2.22
N PRO A 4 -14.38 9.22 2.17
CA PRO A 4 -15.17 8.03 1.85
C PRO A 4 -16.29 7.84 2.88
N ASP A 5 -17.45 7.40 2.42
CA ASP A 5 -18.64 7.17 3.24
C ASP A 5 -18.89 5.67 3.54
N GLY A 6 -17.95 4.81 3.11
CA GLY A 6 -17.94 3.38 3.42
C GLY A 6 -16.58 2.72 3.14
N PRO A 7 -16.40 1.47 3.62
CA PRO A 7 -15.15 0.73 3.46
C PRO A 7 -14.88 0.36 2.00
N ASN A 8 -13.62 0.14 1.66
CA ASN A 8 -13.10 -0.23 0.35
C ASN A 8 -13.40 0.78 -0.76
N GLN A 9 -13.70 2.04 -0.42
CA GLN A 9 -13.91 3.08 -1.43
C GLN A 9 -12.61 3.78 -1.81
N ARG A 10 -11.76 4.03 -0.82
CA ARG A 10 -10.50 4.74 -1.00
C ARG A 10 -9.43 4.12 -0.13
N TRP A 11 -8.32 3.75 -0.76
CA TRP A 11 -7.15 3.25 -0.07
C TRP A 11 -6.02 4.27 -0.13
N SER A 12 -5.33 4.45 0.99
CA SER A 12 -4.08 5.18 1.07
C SER A 12 -2.92 4.19 1.09
N LEU A 13 -1.93 4.45 0.24
CA LEU A 13 -0.71 3.67 0.09
C LEU A 13 0.48 4.51 0.52
N ASP A 14 1.38 3.92 1.30
CA ASP A 14 2.63 4.57 1.72
C ASP A 14 3.77 3.53 1.86
N PHE A 15 5.01 4.02 1.85
CA PHE A 15 6.23 3.26 2.11
C PHE A 15 6.97 3.78 3.34
N VAL A 16 7.10 2.93 4.34
CA VAL A 16 7.96 3.20 5.49
C VAL A 16 9.35 2.60 5.24
N SER A 17 10.41 3.38 5.42
CA SER A 17 11.80 2.91 5.27
C SER A 17 12.47 2.76 6.62
N ASP A 18 13.18 1.65 6.84
CA ASP A 18 13.93 1.40 8.08
C ASP A 18 15.22 0.61 7.79
N ALA A 19 15.96 0.24 8.84
CA ALA A 19 17.21 -0.50 8.77
C ALA A 19 17.26 -1.61 9.84
N LEU A 20 17.79 -2.77 9.45
CA LEU A 20 18.15 -3.82 10.41
C LEU A 20 19.39 -3.40 11.21
N THR A 21 19.65 -4.09 12.31
CA THR A 21 20.82 -3.83 13.17
C THR A 21 22.16 -3.99 12.45
N ASP A 22 22.20 -4.74 11.35
CA ASP A 22 23.37 -4.94 10.50
C ASP A 22 23.51 -3.86 9.39
N GLY A 23 22.65 -2.85 9.39
CA GLY A 23 22.67 -1.74 8.44
C GLY A 23 21.95 -2.00 7.11
N ARG A 24 21.45 -3.21 6.86
CA ARG A 24 20.64 -3.48 5.67
C ARG A 24 19.33 -2.73 5.74
N ARG A 25 19.05 -1.92 4.70
CA ARG A 25 17.80 -1.17 4.57
C ARG A 25 16.68 -2.08 4.07
N PHE A 26 15.48 -1.81 4.54
CA PHE A 26 14.27 -2.42 4.02
C PHE A 26 13.15 -1.37 3.94
N ARG A 27 12.12 -1.69 3.16
CA ARG A 27 10.91 -0.89 3.04
C ARG A 27 9.70 -1.72 3.39
N ILE A 28 8.69 -1.06 3.92
CA ILE A 28 7.40 -1.64 4.24
C ILE A 28 6.37 -0.92 3.37
N LEU A 29 5.67 -1.68 2.52
CA LEU A 29 4.44 -1.24 1.87
C LEU A 29 3.31 -1.33 2.90
N ALA A 30 2.61 -0.21 3.12
CA ALA A 30 1.39 -0.16 3.90
C ALA A 30 0.23 0.31 3.00
N VAL A 31 -0.88 -0.43 3.01
CA VAL A 31 -2.12 -0.03 2.32
C VAL A 31 -3.24 -0.01 3.35
N VAL A 32 -3.87 1.14 3.52
CA VAL A 32 -4.87 1.37 4.56
C VAL A 32 -6.17 1.81 3.93
N ASP A 33 -7.29 1.27 4.41
CA ASP A 33 -8.62 1.78 4.07
C ASP A 33 -8.89 3.09 4.80
N ASP A 34 -9.24 4.14 4.06
CA ASP A 34 -9.40 5.48 4.64
C ASP A 34 -10.65 5.59 5.54
N PHE A 35 -11.66 4.73 5.34
CA PHE A 35 -12.89 4.74 6.14
C PHE A 35 -12.75 3.90 7.41
N SER A 36 -12.41 2.62 7.29
CA SER A 36 -12.33 1.69 8.42
C SER A 36 -11.03 1.81 9.21
N ARG A 37 -10.00 2.44 8.63
CA ARG A 37 -8.61 2.46 9.14
C ARG A 37 -7.98 1.08 9.25
N GLU A 38 -8.54 0.09 8.55
CA GLU A 38 -7.99 -1.25 8.47
C GLU A 38 -6.71 -1.24 7.62
N ASN A 39 -5.68 -1.94 8.10
CA ASN A 39 -4.47 -2.18 7.33
C ASN A 39 -4.69 -3.41 6.43
N LEU A 40 -4.83 -3.16 5.14
CA LEU A 40 -5.19 -4.15 4.12
C LEU A 40 -3.96 -4.92 3.63
N VAL A 41 -2.80 -4.26 3.56
CA VAL A 41 -1.54 -4.85 3.10
C VAL A 41 -0.40 -4.29 3.95
N LEU A 42 0.39 -5.18 4.54
CA LEU A 42 1.63 -4.83 5.24
C LEU A 42 2.75 -5.78 4.80
N VAL A 43 3.63 -5.32 3.93
CA VAL A 43 4.69 -6.15 3.36
C VAL A 43 6.04 -5.48 3.53
N ALA A 44 6.93 -6.09 4.30
CA ALA A 44 8.31 -5.69 4.46
C ALA A 44 9.22 -6.48 3.50
N ASP A 45 10.06 -5.78 2.75
CA ASP A 45 11.08 -6.41 1.91
C ASP A 45 12.32 -5.50 1.78
N THR A 46 13.47 -6.12 1.52
CA THR A 46 14.72 -5.41 1.22
C THR A 46 14.68 -4.72 -0.15
N SER A 47 13.81 -5.19 -1.06
CA SER A 47 13.51 -4.56 -2.34
C SER A 47 12.03 -4.70 -2.68
N LEU A 48 11.32 -3.56 -2.79
CA LEU A 48 9.93 -3.50 -3.22
C LEU A 48 9.85 -2.86 -4.61
N SER A 49 9.90 -3.68 -5.65
CA SER A 49 9.70 -3.24 -7.03
C SER A 49 8.24 -2.91 -7.32
N GLY A 50 7.98 -2.09 -8.35
CA GLY A 50 6.61 -1.80 -8.80
C GLY A 50 5.80 -3.05 -9.12
N HIS A 51 6.43 -4.08 -9.70
CA HIS A 51 5.80 -5.37 -9.94
C HIS A 51 5.42 -6.09 -8.63
N ARG A 52 6.27 -6.03 -7.60
CA ARG A 52 5.93 -6.60 -6.30
C ARG A 52 4.73 -5.88 -5.68
N VAL A 53 4.72 -4.54 -5.75
CA VAL A 53 3.61 -3.70 -5.25
C VAL A 53 2.31 -4.04 -5.98
N ALA A 54 2.32 -4.05 -7.32
CA ALA A 54 1.17 -4.42 -8.15
C ALA A 54 0.61 -5.79 -7.75
N ARG A 55 1.48 -6.79 -7.56
CA ARG A 55 1.04 -8.13 -7.15
C ARG A 55 0.36 -8.14 -5.78
N GLU A 56 0.83 -7.36 -4.80
CA GLU A 56 0.15 -7.31 -3.50
C GLU A 56 -1.18 -6.55 -3.60
N LEU A 57 -1.26 -5.52 -4.45
CA LEU A 57 -2.51 -4.80 -4.76
C LEU A 57 -3.53 -5.70 -5.47
N ASP A 58 -3.09 -6.54 -6.41
CA ASP A 58 -3.96 -7.47 -7.13
C ASP A 58 -4.59 -8.50 -6.16
N LYS A 59 -3.81 -9.03 -5.21
CA LYS A 59 -4.31 -9.99 -4.21
C LYS A 59 -5.40 -9.36 -3.35
N VAL A 60 -5.14 -8.19 -2.76
CA VAL A 60 -6.12 -7.56 -1.87
C VAL A 60 -7.36 -7.09 -2.64
N THR A 61 -7.19 -6.69 -3.90
CA THR A 61 -8.30 -6.39 -4.81
C THR A 61 -9.14 -7.63 -5.13
N ALA A 62 -8.51 -8.79 -5.32
CA ALA A 62 -9.23 -10.05 -5.54
C ALA A 62 -10.04 -10.48 -4.31
N GLU A 63 -9.56 -10.18 -3.10
CA GLU A 63 -10.24 -10.52 -1.85
C GLU A 63 -11.38 -9.55 -1.49
N ARG A 64 -11.21 -8.26 -1.77
CA ARG A 64 -12.11 -7.19 -1.26
C ARG A 64 -12.89 -6.44 -2.35
N GLY A 65 -12.51 -6.62 -3.61
CA GLY A 65 -12.95 -5.80 -4.73
C GLY A 65 -12.05 -4.59 -4.96
N MET A 66 -12.17 -4.01 -6.16
CA MET A 66 -11.38 -2.85 -6.57
C MET A 66 -11.90 -1.57 -5.90
N PRO A 67 -11.03 -0.78 -5.23
CA PRO A 67 -11.45 0.51 -4.67
C PRO A 67 -11.76 1.51 -5.78
N LYS A 68 -12.53 2.55 -5.47
CA LYS A 68 -12.78 3.65 -6.41
C LYS A 68 -11.54 4.52 -6.61
N THR A 69 -10.66 4.59 -5.62
CA THR A 69 -9.47 5.44 -5.66
C THR A 69 -8.36 4.86 -4.80
N ILE A 70 -7.14 4.87 -5.32
CA ILE A 70 -5.91 4.63 -4.54
C ILE A 70 -5.13 5.94 -4.54
N VAL A 71 -4.69 6.37 -3.36
CA VAL A 71 -3.85 7.57 -3.20
C VAL A 71 -2.49 7.12 -2.68
N SER A 72 -1.43 7.54 -3.35
CA SER A 72 -0.05 7.36 -2.93
C SER A 72 0.57 8.74 -2.75
N ASP A 73 1.28 8.94 -1.65
CA ASP A 73 2.04 10.17 -1.39
C ASP A 73 3.37 10.22 -2.15
N ASN A 74 3.86 9.04 -2.54
CA ASN A 74 5.07 8.86 -3.32
C ASN A 74 4.75 8.64 -4.80
N VAL A 75 5.56 9.20 -5.71
CA VAL A 75 5.49 8.91 -7.15
C VAL A 75 5.91 7.46 -7.34
N LEU A 76 4.93 6.58 -7.53
CA LEU A 76 5.17 5.26 -8.12
C LEU A 76 5.58 5.53 -9.57
N CYS A 77 6.89 5.59 -9.85
CA CYS A 77 7.35 5.62 -11.23
C CYS A 77 6.82 4.35 -11.92
N ALA A 78 5.81 4.52 -12.77
CA ALA A 78 5.53 3.57 -13.83
C ALA A 78 6.70 3.69 -14.81
N GLU A 79 7.61 2.73 -14.76
CA GLU A 79 8.51 2.49 -15.89
C GLU A 79 7.72 1.97 -17.09
#